data_AF-A0A7V0I8D5-F1
#
_entry.id   AF-A0A7V0I8D5-F1
#
_cell.length_a   1.000
_cell.length_b   1.000
_cell.length_c   1.000
_cell.angle_alpha   90.00
_cell.angle_beta   90.00
_cell.angle_gamma   90.00
#
_symmetry.space_group_name_H-M   'P 1'
#
loop_
_entity.id
_entity.type
_entity.pdbx_description
1 polymer ?
#
loop_
_entity_poly.entity_id
_entity_poly.type
_entity_poly.pdbx_seq_one_letter_code
_entity_poly.pdbx_strand_id
1 'polypeptide(L)'
;ALGLRIRAVGENPVAADVVGVPVERVRLLAVVFGGALGGLAGAFLSLDWLHTVSPTLPAGRGFIALANVVFSKLNPFLALLGGFLFGYFDALAIQLASVAGFGGGVPYQFVRMIPYIATLAVVTLAIGRARFPKALGQPYRRE
;
A
#
# COMPACT_ATOMS: atom_id res chain seq x y z
N ALA A 1 1.34 -0.53 23.64
CA ALA A 1 0.02 0.09 23.95
C ALA A 1 -0.66 0.73 22.73
N LEU A 2 0.01 1.60 21.98
CA LEU A 2 -0.60 2.38 20.89
C LEU A 2 -1.26 1.52 19.79
N GLY A 3 -0.59 0.47 19.30
CA GLY A 3 -1.15 -0.40 18.26
C GLY A 3 -2.44 -1.12 18.67
N LEU A 4 -2.58 -1.49 19.95
CA LEU A 4 -3.82 -2.09 20.47
C LEU A 4 -4.95 -1.06 20.52
N ARG A 5 -4.66 0.20 20.87
CA ARG A 5 -5.64 1.28 20.86
C ARG A 5 -6.16 1.56 19.45
N ILE A 6 -5.27 1.60 18.46
CA ILE A 6 -5.66 1.79 17.05
C ILE A 6 -6.54 0.64 16.56
N ARG A 7 -6.17 -0.62 16.87
CA ARG A 7 -6.98 -1.80 16.52
C ARG A 7 -8.34 -1.78 17.22
N ALA A 8 -8.39 -1.46 18.51
CA ALA A 8 -9.63 -1.38 19.28
C ALA A 8 -10.59 -0.33 18.69
N VAL A 9 -10.08 0.87 18.37
CA VAL A 9 -10.84 1.96 17.74
C VAL A 9 -11.37 1.58 16.34
N GLY A 10 -10.64 0.73 15.61
CA GLY A 10 -11.04 0.21 14.30
C GLY A 10 -12.07 -0.94 14.37
N GLU A 11 -12.04 -1.76 15.42
CA GLU A 11 -12.97 -2.87 15.62
C GLU A 11 -14.28 -2.43 16.28
N ASN A 12 -14.22 -1.73 17.41
CA ASN A 12 -15.37 -1.21 18.13
C ASN A 12 -15.05 0.15 18.79
N PRO A 13 -15.39 1.28 18.15
CA PRO A 13 -15.08 2.61 18.67
C PRO A 13 -15.86 2.93 19.96
N VAL A 14 -17.09 2.44 20.11
CA VAL A 14 -17.92 2.68 21.30
C VAL A 14 -17.28 2.03 22.52
N ALA A 15 -16.85 0.77 22.41
CA ALA A 15 -16.17 0.08 23.50
C ALA A 15 -14.82 0.74 23.86
N ALA A 16 -14.10 1.26 22.87
CA ALA A 16 -12.85 1.99 23.11
C ALA A 16 -13.09 3.30 23.88
N ASP A 17 -14.21 3.99 23.61
CA ASP A 17 -14.56 5.24 24.28
C ASP A 17 -14.93 5.04 25.75
N VAL A 18 -15.67 3.96 26.08
CA VAL A 18 -16.03 3.60 27.46
C VAL A 18 -14.78 3.36 28.33
N VAL A 19 -13.69 2.87 27.74
CA VAL A 19 -12.40 2.66 28.42
C VAL A 19 -11.57 3.96 28.49
N GLY A 20 -12.09 5.08 27.99
CA GLY A 20 -11.45 6.40 28.02
C GLY A 20 -10.45 6.64 26.89
N VAL A 21 -10.45 5.84 25.82
CA VAL A 21 -9.58 6.09 24.66
C VAL A 21 -10.23 7.17 23.78
N PRO A 22 -9.52 8.28 23.48
CA PRO A 22 -10.08 9.34 22.64
C PRO A 22 -10.15 8.91 21.17
N VAL A 23 -11.28 8.30 20.77
CA VAL A 23 -11.52 7.70 19.45
C VAL A 23 -11.25 8.70 18.31
N GLU A 24 -11.80 9.91 18.41
CA GLU A 24 -11.67 10.96 17.38
C GLU A 24 -10.21 11.34 17.16
N ARG A 25 -9.46 11.59 18.24
CA ARG A 25 -8.03 11.95 18.14
C ARG A 25 -7.22 10.82 17.54
N VAL A 26 -7.49 9.57 17.92
CA VAL A 26 -6.78 8.40 17.37
C VAL A 26 -7.07 8.24 15.87
N ARG A 27 -8.33 8.39 15.43
CA ARG A 27 -8.70 8.31 14.01
C ARG A 27 -8.10 9.46 13.20
N LEU A 28 -8.18 10.68 13.72
CA LEU A 28 -7.60 11.85 13.08
C LEU A 28 -6.09 11.70 12.89
N LEU A 29 -5.36 11.33 13.95
CA LEU A 29 -3.92 11.12 13.89
C LEU A 29 -3.55 9.99 12.91
N ALA A 30 -4.32 8.90 12.88
CA ALA A 30 -4.09 7.80 11.95
C ALA A 30 -4.25 8.24 10.48
N VAL A 31 -5.30 9.03 10.18
CA VAL A 31 -5.54 9.56 8.82
C VAL A 31 -4.47 10.57 8.42
N VAL A 32 -4.14 11.51 9.30
CA VAL A 32 -3.08 12.50 9.04
C VAL A 32 -1.74 11.82 8.79
N PHE A 33 -1.40 10.83 9.62
CA PHE A 33 -0.16 10.07 9.45
C PHE A 33 -0.15 9.26 8.14
N GLY A 34 -1.25 8.58 7.81
CA GLY A 34 -1.39 7.87 6.54
C GLY A 34 -1.30 8.79 5.32
N GLY A 35 -1.93 9.97 5.41
CA GLY A 35 -1.85 11.01 4.39
C GLY A 35 -0.44 11.58 4.23
N ALA A 36 0.28 11.81 5.34
CA ALA A 36 1.67 12.24 5.31
C ALA A 36 2.58 11.21 4.63
N LEU A 37 2.43 9.92 4.94
CA LEU A 37 3.17 8.84 4.27
C LEU A 37 2.82 8.75 2.78
N GLY A 38 1.55 8.89 2.41
CA GLY A 38 1.13 8.96 1.01
C GLY A 38 1.71 10.16 0.27
N GLY A 39 1.79 11.32 0.93
CA GLY A 39 2.43 12.53 0.43
C GLY A 39 3.93 12.34 0.20
N LEU A 40 4.64 11.69 1.14
CA LEU A 40 6.05 11.34 0.99
C LEU A 40 6.29 10.40 -0.20
N ALA A 41 5.42 9.41 -0.39
CA ALA A 41 5.50 8.52 -1.56
C ALA A 41 5.27 9.29 -2.88
N GLY A 42 4.35 10.25 -2.91
CA GLY A 42 4.14 11.13 -4.07
C GLY A 42 5.33 12.06 -4.34
N ALA A 43 5.94 12.61 -3.29
CA ALA A 43 7.13 13.44 -3.41
C ALA A 43 8.32 12.67 -4.00
N PHE A 44 8.52 11.41 -3.58
CA PHE A 44 9.53 10.53 -4.16
C PHE A 44 9.34 10.33 -5.68
N LEU A 45 8.11 10.08 -6.14
CA LEU A 45 7.83 9.92 -7.57
C LEU A 45 8.16 11.16 -8.39
N SER A 46 7.88 12.35 -7.85
CA SER A 46 8.11 13.61 -8.56
C SER A 46 9.57 14.07 -8.52
N LEU A 47 10.26 13.88 -7.39
CA LEU A 47 11.59 14.42 -7.15
C LEU A 47 12.73 13.49 -7.55
N ASP A 48 12.58 12.18 -7.38
CA ASP A 48 13.67 11.22 -7.60
C ASP A 48 13.45 10.39 -8.88
N TRP A 49 12.21 9.94 -9.12
CA TRP A 49 11.96 8.95 -10.16
C TRP A 49 12.00 9.50 -11.59
N LEU A 50 11.23 10.55 -11.89
CA LEU A 50 11.12 11.11 -13.25
C LEU A 50 11.51 12.60 -13.32
N HIS A 51 11.85 13.22 -12.18
CA HIS A 51 12.14 14.66 -12.04
C HIS A 51 11.11 15.58 -12.74
N THR A 52 9.87 15.11 -12.91
CA THR A 52 8.81 15.80 -13.64
C THR A 52 7.45 15.44 -13.06
N VAL A 53 6.47 16.31 -13.28
CA VAL A 53 5.09 16.11 -12.86
C VAL A 53 4.23 15.96 -14.10
N SER A 54 3.71 14.75 -14.30
CA SER A 54 2.78 14.42 -15.38
C SER A 54 1.50 13.81 -14.79
N PRO A 55 0.33 14.01 -15.41
CA PRO A 55 -0.90 13.32 -15.01
C PRO A 55 -0.76 11.79 -15.00
N THR A 56 0.15 11.24 -15.80
CA THR A 56 0.41 9.80 -15.89
C THR A 56 1.55 9.33 -14.98
N LEU A 57 2.09 10.20 -14.12
CA LEU A 57 3.24 9.93 -13.26
C LEU A 57 3.10 8.67 -12.37
N PRO A 58 1.96 8.43 -11.68
CA PRO A 58 1.79 7.21 -10.88
C PRO A 58 1.79 5.93 -11.72
N ALA A 59 1.48 6.04 -13.02
CA ALA A 59 1.58 4.99 -14.02
C ALA A 59 1.00 3.62 -13.61
N GLY A 60 -0.05 3.58 -12.78
CA GLY A 60 -0.68 2.33 -12.30
C GLY A 60 -0.12 1.75 -11.00
N ARG A 61 0.93 2.35 -10.39
CA ARG A 61 1.55 1.89 -9.13
C ARG A 61 0.60 1.88 -7.92
N GLY A 62 -0.49 2.63 -7.97
CA GLY A 62 -1.54 2.61 -6.92
C GLY A 62 -2.19 1.23 -6.74
N PHE A 63 -2.32 0.44 -7.81
CA PHE A 63 -2.85 -0.93 -7.72
C PHE A 63 -1.90 -1.86 -6.95
N ILE A 64 -0.59 -1.68 -7.13
CA ILE A 64 0.45 -2.43 -6.40
C ILE A 64 0.38 -2.12 -4.90
N ALA A 65 0.14 -0.85 -4.54
CA ALA A 65 -0.05 -0.46 -3.14
C ALA A 65 -1.27 -1.17 -2.51
N LEU A 66 -2.40 -1.24 -3.23
CA LEU A 66 -3.58 -1.97 -2.77
C LEU A 66 -3.31 -3.48 -2.62
N ALA A 67 -2.59 -4.07 -3.59
CA ALA A 67 -2.17 -5.47 -3.51
C ALA A 67 -1.32 -5.74 -2.26
N ASN A 68 -0.39 -4.84 -1.93
CA ASN A 68 0.42 -4.93 -0.72
C ASN A 68 -0.40 -4.84 0.57
N VAL A 69 -1.43 -3.99 0.61
CA VAL A 69 -2.35 -3.90 1.77
C VAL A 69 -3.06 -5.24 1.99
N VAL A 70 -3.52 -5.89 0.92
CA VAL A 70 -4.16 -7.22 1.00
C VAL A 70 -3.16 -8.29 1.45
N PHE A 71 -1.97 -8.32 0.84
CA PHE A 71 -0.90 -9.25 1.20
C PHE A 71 -0.48 -9.13 2.67
N SER A 72 -0.36 -7.89 3.16
CA SER A 72 0.13 -7.60 4.51
C SER A 72 -0.89 -7.79 5.62
N LYS A 73 -2.18 -7.96 5.29
CA LYS A 73 -3.28 -8.13 6.27
C LYS A 73 -3.26 -7.07 7.38
N LEU A 74 -2.96 -5.82 7.02
CA LEU A 74 -2.84 -4.69 7.96
C LEU A 74 -1.72 -4.83 9.01
N ASN A 75 -0.77 -5.74 8.78
CA ASN A 75 0.44 -5.83 9.60
C ASN A 75 1.56 -4.97 8.97
N PRO A 76 2.10 -3.98 9.70
CA PRO A 76 3.08 -3.04 9.16
C PRO A 76 4.39 -3.73 8.73
N PHE A 77 4.82 -4.78 9.44
CA PHE A 77 6.05 -5.50 9.10
C PHE A 77 5.91 -6.28 7.79
N LEU A 78 4.75 -6.93 7.58
CA LEU A 78 4.45 -7.60 6.32
C LEU A 78 4.25 -6.60 5.19
N ALA A 79 3.74 -5.40 5.47
CA ALA A 79 3.60 -4.33 4.48
C ALA A 79 4.97 -3.81 4.01
N LEU A 80 5.94 -3.69 4.91
CA LEU A 80 7.33 -3.36 4.54
C LEU A 80 7.94 -4.46 3.67
N LEU A 81 7.82 -5.73 4.09
CA LEU A 81 8.32 -6.87 3.32
C LEU A 81 7.69 -6.95 1.92
N GLY A 82 6.37 -6.78 1.83
CA GLY A 82 5.67 -6.74 0.55
C GLY A 82 6.10 -5.54 -0.31
N GLY A 83 6.36 -4.39 0.32
CA GLY A 83 6.96 -3.23 -0.37
C GLY A 83 8.32 -3.55 -1.01
N PHE A 84 9.21 -4.20 -0.26
CA PHE A 84 10.50 -4.66 -0.80
C PHE A 84 10.34 -5.69 -1.92
N LEU A 85 9.41 -6.63 -1.78
CA LEU A 85 9.12 -7.64 -2.80
C LEU A 85 8.66 -6.99 -4.11
N PHE A 86 7.68 -6.07 -4.05
CA PHE A 86 7.19 -5.38 -5.23
C PHE A 86 8.23 -4.45 -5.84
N GLY A 87 9.00 -3.75 -5.01
CA GLY A 87 10.14 -2.95 -5.47
C GLY A 87 11.23 -3.80 -6.15
N TYR A 88 11.47 -5.02 -5.67
CA TYR A 88 12.39 -5.96 -6.30
C TYR A 88 11.93 -6.35 -7.71
N PHE A 89 10.65 -6.70 -7.89
CA PHE A 89 10.12 -7.02 -9.22
C PHE A 89 10.11 -5.83 -10.17
N ASP A 90 9.90 -4.61 -9.65
CA ASP A 90 9.99 -3.37 -10.43
C ASP A 90 11.44 -3.10 -10.89
N ALA A 91 12.40 -3.20 -9.98
CA ALA A 91 13.83 -3.07 -10.29
C ALA A 91 14.31 -4.16 -11.27
N LEU A 92 13.83 -5.40 -11.10
CA LEU A 92 14.12 -6.50 -12.02
C LEU A 92 13.58 -6.22 -13.42
N ALA A 93 12.36 -5.67 -13.54
CA ALA A 93 11.78 -5.30 -14.82
C ALA A 93 12.60 -4.20 -15.51
N ILE A 94 13.10 -3.22 -14.74
CA ILE A 94 13.98 -2.16 -15.25
C ILE A 94 15.32 -2.74 -15.73
N GLN A 95 15.91 -3.64 -14.95
CA GLN A 95 17.18 -4.28 -15.32
C GLN A 95 17.02 -5.18 -16.55
N LEU A 96 15.94 -5.95 -16.65
CA LEU A 96 15.65 -6.77 -17.84
C LEU A 96 15.38 -5.91 -19.09
N ALA A 97 14.83 -4.71 -18.91
CA ALA A 97 14.66 -3.75 -19.98
C ALA A 97 15.98 -3.07 -20.40
N SER A 98 16.94 -2.93 -19.48
CA SER A 98 18.24 -2.28 -19.73
C SER A 98 19.30 -3.23 -20.30
N VAL A 99 19.21 -4.53 -20.01
CA VAL A 99 20.04 -5.56 -20.65
C VAL A 99 19.62 -5.67 -22.12
N ALA A 100 20.39 -4.99 -22.98
CA ALA A 100 20.32 -5.07 -24.44
C ALA A 100 20.63 -6.51 -24.89
N GLY A 101 19.64 -7.41 -24.80
CA GLY A 101 19.94 -8.85 -24.90
C GLY A 101 18.78 -9.84 -24.90
N PHE A 102 17.50 -9.43 -24.81
CA PHE A 102 16.43 -10.25 -25.39
C PHE A 102 16.46 -10.07 -26.93
N GLY A 103 17.57 -10.49 -27.55
CA GLY A 103 17.87 -10.34 -28.98
C GLY A 103 17.05 -11.26 -29.90
N GLY A 104 15.74 -11.39 -29.69
CA GLY A 104 14.91 -12.32 -30.44
C GLY A 104 13.40 -12.05 -30.47
N GLY A 105 12.95 -10.82 -30.22
CA GLY A 105 11.57 -10.43 -30.56
C GLY A 105 10.54 -10.37 -29.42
N VAL A 106 10.96 -10.15 -28.17
CA VAL A 106 10.01 -9.86 -27.07
C VAL A 106 9.79 -8.35 -26.95
N PRO A 107 8.56 -7.84 -27.21
CA PRO A 107 8.26 -6.41 -27.05
C PRO A 107 8.47 -5.92 -25.62
N TYR A 108 8.96 -4.69 -25.47
CA TYR A 108 9.13 -3.98 -24.19
C TYR A 108 7.86 -3.97 -23.31
N GLN A 109 6.68 -4.04 -23.95
CA GLN A 109 5.39 -4.16 -23.30
C GLN A 109 5.33 -5.36 -22.32
N PHE A 110 5.89 -6.51 -22.69
CA PHE A 110 5.87 -7.72 -21.86
C PHE A 110 6.73 -7.57 -20.60
N VAL A 111 7.88 -6.91 -20.72
CA VAL A 111 8.77 -6.64 -19.58
C VAL A 111 8.09 -5.67 -18.60
N ARG A 112 7.39 -4.66 -19.11
CA ARG A 112 6.57 -3.74 -18.30
C ARG A 112 5.41 -4.41 -17.56
N MET A 113 4.95 -5.58 -18.00
CA MET A 113 3.87 -6.31 -17.34
C MET A 113 4.36 -7.12 -16.12
N ILE A 114 5.67 -7.37 -15.98
CA ILE A 114 6.23 -8.20 -14.90
C ILE A 114 5.74 -7.77 -13.49
N PRO A 115 5.82 -6.49 -13.09
CA PRO A 115 5.38 -6.08 -11.76
C PRO A 115 3.88 -6.33 -11.54
N TYR A 116 3.07 -6.11 -12.58
CA TYR A 116 1.63 -6.33 -12.54
C TYR A 116 1.27 -7.81 -12.47
N ILE A 117 1.95 -8.68 -13.22
CA ILE A 117 1.75 -10.12 -13.15
C ILE A 117 2.15 -10.64 -11.77
N ALA A 118 3.28 -10.16 -11.22
CA ALA A 118 3.69 -10.48 -9.86
C ALA A 118 2.62 -10.05 -8.85
N THR A 119 2.02 -8.87 -9.01
CA THR A 119 0.92 -8.43 -8.14
C THR A 119 -0.31 -9.33 -8.23
N LEU A 120 -0.71 -9.75 -9.43
CA LEU A 120 -1.83 -10.66 -9.61
C LEU A 120 -1.56 -12.01 -8.94
N ALA A 121 -0.34 -12.56 -9.09
CA ALA A 121 0.05 -13.80 -8.43
C ALA A 121 -0.01 -13.66 -6.90
N VAL A 122 0.56 -12.58 -6.35
CA VAL A 122 0.55 -12.33 -4.90
C VAL A 122 -0.87 -12.18 -4.36
N VAL A 123 -1.71 -11.40 -5.03
CA VAL A 123 -3.11 -11.20 -4.63
C VAL A 123 -3.88 -12.52 -4.70
N THR A 124 -3.71 -13.30 -5.77
CA THR A 124 -4.38 -14.59 -5.94
C THR A 124 -4.03 -15.55 -4.79
N LEU A 125 -2.78 -15.57 -4.35
CA LEU A 125 -2.33 -16.38 -3.22
C LEU A 125 -2.77 -15.83 -1.84
N ALA A 126 -2.98 -14.51 -1.74
CA ALA A 126 -3.35 -13.83 -0.50
C ALA A 126 -4.87 -13.68 -0.29
N ILE A 127 -5.68 -13.90 -1.33
CA ILE A 127 -7.14 -13.80 -1.30
C ILE A 127 -7.75 -14.62 -0.15
N GLY A 128 -8.75 -14.03 0.52
CA GLY A 128 -9.49 -14.66 1.61
C GLY A 128 -8.82 -14.63 2.98
N ARG A 129 -7.58 -14.13 3.09
CA ARG A 129 -6.84 -14.12 4.36
C ARG A 129 -6.78 -12.78 5.09
N ALA A 130 -7.24 -11.69 4.46
CA ALA A 130 -7.23 -10.35 5.04
C ALA A 130 -8.56 -10.04 5.74
N ARG A 131 -8.51 -9.62 7.01
CA ARG A 131 -9.67 -9.18 7.78
C ARG A 131 -9.55 -7.69 8.06
N PHE A 132 -10.41 -6.90 7.43
CA PHE A 132 -10.47 -5.45 7.67
C PHE A 132 -11.28 -5.15 8.94
N PRO A 133 -10.99 -4.03 9.64
CA PRO A 133 -11.70 -3.65 10.85
C PRO A 133 -13.16 -3.34 10.54
N LYS A 134 -14.08 -3.75 11.44
CA LYS A 134 -15.53 -3.63 11.20
C LYS A 134 -16.01 -2.18 11.11
N ALA A 135 -15.41 -1.28 11.88
CA ALA A 135 -15.81 0.13 11.94
C ALA A 135 -15.00 1.01 10.96
N LEU A 136 -14.30 0.41 9.98
CA LEU A 136 -13.56 1.15 8.97
C LEU A 136 -14.53 1.95 8.08
N GLY A 137 -14.28 3.24 7.91
CA GLY A 137 -15.11 4.13 7.08
C GLY A 137 -16.46 4.53 7.69
N GLN A 138 -16.81 4.01 8.87
CA GLN A 138 -18.04 4.39 9.55
C GLN A 138 -17.81 5.64 10.43
N PRO A 139 -18.58 6.73 10.23
CA PRO A 139 -18.51 7.91 11.09
C PRO A 139 -18.80 7.53 12.54
N TYR A 140 -17.98 8.00 13.47
CA TYR A 140 -18.22 7.84 14.89
C TYR A 140 -19.00 9.05 15.39
N ARG A 141 -20.09 8.82 16.11
CA ARG A 141 -20.86 9.86 16.82
C ARG A 141 -20.81 9.52 18.30
N ARG A 142 -20.39 10.48 19.13
CA ARG A 142 -20.62 10.41 20.57
C ARG A 142 -22.08 10.78 20.81
N GLU A 143 -22.81 9.84 21.39
CA GLU A 143 -24.13 10.13 21.99
C GLU A 143 -23.94 10.88 23.31
#